data_AF-A0A935AAU6-F1
#
_entry.id   AF-A0A935AAU6-F1
#
_cell.length_a   1.000
_cell.length_b   1.000
_cell.length_c   1.000
_cell.angle_alpha   90.00
_cell.angle_beta   90.00
_cell.angle_gamma   90.00
#
_symmetry.space_group_name_H-M   'P 1'
#
loop_
_entity.id
_entity.type
_entity.pdbx_description
1 polymer ?
#
loop_
_entity_poly.entity_id
_entity_poly.type
_entity_poly.pdbx_seq_one_letter_code
_entity_poly.pdbx_strand_id
1 'polypeptide(L)'
;MKNKISKFLIVFSLVWLVTVCGCGFFTMLRPGIATRWQQEPAPPEKAIRLGLGEAGEVIGYTVDGSMYELSYGSPSSWEKVTQPSGTPAIGMNCRATETTNRLVLSPPNEVLSRVRLDCVMFETAHHLEVALLEEGEIWSWEYSTHAYTEIFVFFILITAFGVGALILLIGFGMKIYQKVKTG
;
A
#
# COMPACT_ATOMS: atom_id res chain seq x y z
N MET A 1 -30.99 -36.62 5.48
CA MET A 1 -29.74 -36.12 6.12
C MET A 1 -28.70 -35.63 5.11
N LYS A 2 -28.37 -36.42 4.07
CA LYS A 2 -27.31 -36.10 3.09
C LYS A 2 -27.47 -34.76 2.32
N ASN A 3 -28.69 -34.36 2.00
CA ASN A 3 -28.96 -33.07 1.33
C ASN A 3 -28.69 -31.84 2.21
N LYS A 4 -28.82 -31.97 3.54
CA LYS A 4 -28.51 -30.88 4.48
C LYS A 4 -26.99 -30.64 4.57
N ILE A 5 -26.20 -31.72 4.54
CA ILE A 5 -24.73 -31.66 4.63
C ILE A 5 -24.13 -30.96 3.40
N SER A 6 -24.57 -31.30 2.19
CA SER A 6 -24.05 -30.65 0.96
C SER A 6 -24.35 -29.15 0.92
N LYS A 7 -25.56 -28.73 1.31
CA LYS A 7 -25.91 -27.30 1.39
C LYS A 7 -25.06 -26.57 2.42
N PHE A 8 -24.84 -27.18 3.59
CA PHE A 8 -24.01 -26.59 4.64
C PHE A 8 -22.56 -26.37 4.16
N LEU A 9 -21.94 -27.39 3.53
CA LEU A 9 -20.57 -27.28 3.01
C LEU A 9 -20.42 -26.16 1.98
N ILE A 10 -21.37 -26.02 1.05
CA ILE A 10 -21.33 -24.96 0.03
C ILE A 10 -21.39 -23.58 0.68
N VAL A 11 -22.33 -23.35 1.61
CA VAL A 11 -22.47 -22.06 2.29
C VAL A 11 -21.23 -21.76 3.12
N PHE A 12 -20.74 -22.74 3.87
CA PHE A 12 -19.53 -22.58 4.67
C PHE A 12 -18.33 -22.17 3.82
N SER A 13 -18.08 -22.86 2.70
CA SER A 13 -16.96 -22.52 1.83
C SER A 13 -17.10 -21.16 1.16
N LEU A 14 -18.31 -20.74 0.78
CA LEU A 14 -18.53 -19.41 0.22
C LEU A 14 -18.21 -18.33 1.26
N VAL A 15 -18.71 -18.48 2.49
CA VAL A 15 -18.40 -17.56 3.59
C VAL A 15 -16.90 -17.55 3.87
N TRP A 16 -16.26 -18.72 3.91
CA TRP A 16 -14.81 -18.84 4.10
C TRP A 16 -14.02 -18.11 3.01
N LEU A 17 -14.36 -18.33 1.74
CA LEU A 17 -13.68 -17.66 0.62
C LEU A 17 -13.87 -16.15 0.66
N VAL A 18 -15.08 -15.66 0.94
CA VAL A 18 -15.35 -14.22 1.07
C VAL A 18 -14.51 -13.62 2.21
N THR A 19 -14.43 -14.31 3.36
CA THR A 19 -13.61 -13.87 4.49
C THR A 19 -12.13 -13.84 4.13
N VAL A 20 -11.57 -14.91 3.53
CA VAL A 20 -10.15 -14.98 3.14
C VAL A 20 -9.81 -13.92 2.11
N CYS A 21 -10.61 -13.80 1.04
CA CYS A 21 -10.40 -12.79 0.01
C CYS A 21 -10.55 -11.36 0.57
N GLY A 22 -11.54 -11.15 1.46
CA GLY A 22 -11.74 -9.88 2.15
C GLY A 22 -10.54 -9.51 3.02
N CYS A 23 -10.07 -10.43 3.87
CA CYS A 23 -8.87 -10.25 4.68
C CYS A 23 -7.65 -9.92 3.81
N GLY A 24 -7.43 -10.65 2.72
CA GLY A 24 -6.33 -10.37 1.79
C GLY A 24 -6.41 -8.97 1.16
N PHE A 25 -7.61 -8.54 0.73
CA PHE A 25 -7.82 -7.21 0.20
C PHE A 25 -7.46 -6.12 1.24
N PHE A 26 -7.92 -6.26 2.48
CA PHE A 26 -7.66 -5.27 3.52
C PHE A 26 -6.21 -5.26 4.00
N THR A 27 -5.54 -6.41 4.08
CA THR A 27 -4.15 -6.47 4.56
C THR A 27 -3.14 -6.08 3.49
N MET A 28 -3.37 -6.42 2.22
CA MET A 28 -2.39 -6.19 1.15
C MET A 28 -2.63 -4.92 0.34
N LEU A 29 -3.88 -4.59 0.02
CA LEU A 29 -4.18 -3.48 -0.91
C LEU A 29 -4.51 -2.16 -0.19
N ARG A 30 -4.89 -2.24 1.09
CA ARG A 30 -5.13 -1.08 1.95
C ARG A 30 -4.21 -1.11 3.16
N PRO A 31 -2.90 -0.88 2.96
CA PRO A 31 -1.95 -0.76 4.05
C PRO A 31 -2.36 0.36 5.03
N GLY A 32 -3.16 0.00 6.04
CA GLY A 32 -3.46 0.80 7.22
C GLY A 32 -4.67 1.72 7.14
N ILE A 33 -5.72 1.39 7.90
CA ILE A 33 -6.59 2.39 8.57
C ILE A 33 -5.76 3.17 9.63
N ALA A 34 -4.59 2.64 10.00
CA ALA A 34 -3.68 3.19 11.00
C ALA A 34 -2.59 4.11 10.44
N THR A 35 -2.29 4.06 9.13
CA THR A 35 -1.38 5.02 8.50
C THR A 35 -2.17 6.28 8.16
N ARG A 36 -1.68 7.41 8.65
CA ARG A 36 -2.33 8.71 8.48
C ARG A 36 -1.37 9.64 7.78
N TRP A 37 -1.93 10.55 7.00
CA TRP A 37 -1.17 11.71 6.55
C TRP A 37 -0.62 12.45 7.78
N GLN A 38 0.65 12.80 7.73
CA GLN A 38 1.34 13.60 8.74
C GLN A 38 1.78 14.90 8.10
N GLN A 39 1.60 16.00 8.80
CA GLN A 39 2.04 17.30 8.32
C GLN A 39 3.56 17.41 8.48
N GLU A 40 4.24 17.72 7.40
CA GLU A 40 5.68 17.99 7.39
C GLU A 40 5.94 19.47 7.70
N PRO A 41 7.15 19.84 8.17
CA PRO A 41 7.53 21.23 8.29
C PRO A 41 7.39 21.93 6.92
N ALA A 42 6.98 23.19 6.94
CA ALA A 42 6.98 23.99 5.73
C ALA A 42 8.43 24.32 5.31
N PRO A 43 8.75 24.34 4.00
CA PRO A 43 10.03 24.84 3.53
C PRO A 43 10.14 26.35 3.84
N PRO A 44 11.37 26.89 4.00
CA PRO A 44 11.58 28.32 4.27
C PRO A 44 10.95 29.24 3.21
N GLU A 45 10.91 28.80 1.96
CA GLU A 45 10.25 29.48 0.84
C GLU A 45 9.14 28.58 0.29
N LYS A 46 8.01 29.18 -0.10
CA LYS A 46 6.83 28.44 -0.57
C LYS A 46 7.16 27.62 -1.82
N ALA A 47 7.11 26.29 -1.70
CA ALA A 47 7.19 25.39 -2.83
C ALA A 47 5.94 25.49 -3.70
N ILE A 48 6.13 25.37 -5.02
CA ILE A 48 5.06 25.34 -6.03
C ILE A 48 4.92 23.98 -6.69
N ARG A 49 5.92 23.11 -6.55
CA ARG A 49 5.88 21.72 -7.01
C ARG A 49 6.83 20.87 -6.17
N LEU A 50 6.53 19.58 -6.13
CA LEU A 50 7.43 18.56 -5.60
C LEU A 50 8.07 17.80 -6.78
N GLY A 51 9.27 17.27 -6.56
CA GLY A 51 9.92 16.32 -7.45
C GLY A 51 10.75 15.32 -6.66
N LEU A 52 11.34 14.38 -7.41
CA LEU A 52 12.17 13.32 -6.86
C LEU A 52 13.56 13.42 -7.45
N GLY A 53 14.57 13.27 -6.59
CA GLY A 53 15.95 13.01 -7.02
C GLY A 53 16.14 11.54 -7.44
N GLU A 54 17.32 11.22 -7.95
CA GLU A 54 17.64 9.87 -8.46
C GLU A 54 17.77 8.82 -7.35
N ALA A 55 18.18 9.22 -6.15
CA ALA A 55 18.31 8.33 -4.99
C ALA A 55 16.99 8.19 -4.22
N GLY A 56 15.99 9.03 -4.52
CA GLY A 56 14.72 9.10 -3.78
C GLY A 56 14.66 10.27 -2.80
N GLU A 57 15.36 11.35 -3.10
CA GLU A 57 15.26 12.63 -2.41
C GLU A 57 13.92 13.28 -2.72
N VAL A 58 13.31 13.96 -1.75
CA VAL A 58 12.08 14.74 -1.96
C VAL A 58 12.46 16.20 -2.10
N ILE A 59 12.23 16.75 -3.29
CA ILE A 59 12.65 18.12 -3.65
C ILE A 59 11.43 19.02 -3.79
N GLY A 60 11.39 20.12 -3.05
CA GLY A 60 10.48 21.23 -3.25
C GLY A 60 11.11 22.27 -4.17
N TYR A 61 10.41 22.66 -5.24
CA TYR A 61 10.85 23.73 -6.13
C TYR A 61 9.97 24.96 -5.91
N THR A 62 10.60 26.12 -5.85
CA THR A 62 9.97 27.43 -5.63
C THR A 62 9.83 28.20 -6.96
N VAL A 63 9.12 29.34 -6.92
CA VAL A 63 8.88 30.20 -8.10
C VAL A 63 10.18 30.79 -8.67
N ASP A 64 11.14 31.13 -7.81
CA ASP A 64 12.44 31.69 -8.19
C ASP A 64 13.43 30.62 -8.71
N GLY A 65 13.02 29.34 -8.74
CA GLY A 65 13.85 28.22 -9.15
C GLY A 65 14.76 27.67 -8.05
N SER A 66 14.68 28.16 -6.82
CA SER A 66 15.36 27.54 -5.67
C SER A 66 14.85 26.11 -5.45
N MET A 67 15.74 25.25 -4.93
CA MET A 67 15.43 23.87 -4.55
C MET A 67 15.63 23.69 -3.05
N TYR A 68 14.69 23.00 -2.43
CA TYR A 68 14.79 22.57 -1.04
C TYR A 68 14.63 21.05 -0.98
N GLU A 69 15.50 20.38 -0.26
CA GLU A 69 15.43 18.95 -0.03
C GLU A 69 14.88 18.66 1.37
N LEU A 70 13.91 17.75 1.46
CA LEU A 70 13.36 17.30 2.74
C LEU A 70 14.21 16.18 3.31
N SER A 71 14.81 16.44 4.47
CA SER A 71 15.53 15.45 5.27
C SER A 71 14.56 14.83 6.27
N TYR A 72 14.27 13.53 6.16
CA TYR A 72 13.48 12.79 7.15
C TYR A 72 14.38 12.36 8.32
N GLY A 73 14.74 13.34 9.14
CA GLY A 73 15.33 13.13 10.46
C GLY A 73 14.29 13.22 11.58
N SER A 74 14.74 13.10 12.82
CA SER A 74 13.96 13.54 13.98
C SER A 74 14.68 14.73 14.62
N PRO A 75 14.26 15.99 14.32
CA PRO A 75 13.11 16.40 13.51
C PRO A 75 13.37 16.37 11.99
N SER A 76 12.31 16.34 11.18
CA SER A 76 12.41 16.57 9.74
C SER A 76 12.71 18.04 9.47
N SER A 77 13.45 18.33 8.40
CA SER A 77 13.82 19.70 8.03
C SER A 77 14.04 19.86 6.52
N TRP A 78 13.88 21.10 6.05
CA TRP A 78 14.16 21.46 4.66
C TRP A 78 15.50 22.17 4.55
N GLU A 79 16.34 21.72 3.62
CA GLU A 79 17.65 22.30 3.36
C GLU A 79 17.71 22.85 1.94
N LYS A 80 18.21 24.08 1.78
CA LYS A 80 18.39 24.68 0.45
C LYS A 80 19.54 23.97 -0.25
N VAL A 81 19.28 23.42 -1.43
CA VAL A 81 20.26 22.65 -2.21
C VAL A 81 20.40 23.23 -3.62
N THR A 82 21.58 23.08 -4.21
CA THR A 82 21.82 23.44 -5.63
C THR A 82 21.64 22.25 -6.57
N GLN A 83 21.65 21.03 -6.02
CA GLN A 83 21.38 19.76 -6.69
C GLN A 83 20.95 18.73 -5.62
N PRO A 84 20.20 17.67 -5.99
CA PRO A 84 19.86 16.60 -5.05
C PRO A 84 21.11 16.04 -4.37
N SER A 85 21.01 15.75 -3.08
CA SER A 85 22.17 15.37 -2.27
C SER A 85 22.74 13.98 -2.58
N GLY A 86 21.97 13.13 -3.28
CA GLY A 86 22.26 11.71 -3.41
C GLY A 86 21.86 10.90 -2.16
N THR A 87 21.30 11.54 -1.14
CA THR A 87 20.89 10.90 0.12
C THR A 87 19.37 10.69 0.11
N PRO A 88 18.90 9.43 0.06
CA PRO A 88 17.47 9.15 -0.02
C PRO A 88 16.71 9.71 1.19
N ALA A 89 15.48 10.17 0.95
CA ALA A 89 14.58 10.68 1.99
C ALA A 89 14.43 9.69 3.15
N ILE A 90 14.21 8.39 2.87
CA ILE A 90 13.91 7.37 3.89
C ILE A 90 15.18 6.59 4.32
N GLY A 91 16.38 7.16 4.11
CA GLY A 91 17.65 6.53 4.51
C GLY A 91 18.02 5.25 3.76
N MET A 92 17.34 4.94 2.64
CA MET A 92 17.60 3.77 1.80
C MET A 92 17.36 4.08 0.32
N ASN A 93 18.10 3.44 -0.58
CA ASN A 93 17.95 3.67 -2.02
C ASN A 93 16.52 3.34 -2.47
N CYS A 94 15.81 4.34 -2.91
CA CYS A 94 14.43 4.22 -3.39
C CYS A 94 14.41 4.37 -4.90
N ARG A 95 13.40 3.77 -5.54
CA ARG A 95 13.12 4.07 -6.94
C ARG A 95 11.90 4.97 -6.99
N ALA A 96 12.02 6.10 -7.66
CA ALA A 96 10.85 6.88 -8.06
C ALA A 96 9.92 5.98 -8.89
N THR A 97 8.65 5.88 -8.51
CA THR A 97 7.64 5.13 -9.25
C THR A 97 6.52 6.06 -9.67
N GLU A 98 6.14 6.02 -10.95
CA GLU A 98 4.96 6.75 -11.42
C GLU A 98 3.67 6.05 -10.97
N THR A 99 3.74 4.73 -10.79
CA THR A 99 2.60 3.87 -10.46
C THR A 99 2.86 3.11 -9.17
N THR A 100 1.93 3.22 -8.23
CA THR A 100 1.85 2.34 -7.07
C THR A 100 0.55 1.53 -7.11
N ASN A 101 0.62 0.26 -6.71
CA ASN A 101 -0.56 -0.58 -6.55
C ASN A 101 -1.26 -0.37 -5.20
N ARG A 102 -0.74 0.54 -4.36
CA ARG A 102 -1.27 0.81 -3.03
C ARG A 102 -2.42 1.83 -3.12
N LEU A 103 -3.53 1.52 -2.44
CA LEU A 103 -4.64 2.47 -2.30
C LEU A 103 -4.36 3.38 -1.09
N VAL A 104 -3.79 4.54 -1.36
CA VAL A 104 -3.57 5.60 -0.35
C VAL A 104 -4.80 6.50 -0.29
N LEU A 105 -5.28 6.82 0.91
CA LEU A 105 -6.38 7.78 1.11
C LEU A 105 -5.93 9.18 0.64
N SER A 106 -6.86 10.00 0.17
CA SER A 106 -6.53 11.38 -0.19
C SER A 106 -6.02 12.17 1.03
N PRO A 107 -5.05 13.08 0.85
CA PRO A 107 -4.63 14.03 1.88
C PRO A 107 -5.77 14.99 2.24
N PRO A 108 -5.65 15.76 3.34
CA PRO A 108 -6.76 16.53 3.90
C PRO A 108 -7.34 17.64 3.01
N ASN A 109 -6.61 18.12 1.98
CA ASN A 109 -7.10 19.15 1.04
C ASN A 109 -6.71 18.84 -0.41
N GLU A 110 -7.01 19.79 -1.31
CA GLU A 110 -6.66 19.73 -2.73
C GLU A 110 -5.15 19.69 -2.94
N VAL A 111 -4.72 18.76 -3.80
CA VAL A 111 -3.32 18.45 -4.04
C VAL A 111 -2.83 19.20 -5.26
N LEU A 112 -1.87 20.10 -5.03
CA LEU A 112 -1.18 20.84 -6.07
C LEU A 112 -0.12 19.97 -6.77
N SER A 113 0.66 19.21 -5.99
CA SER A 113 1.72 18.33 -6.51
C SER A 113 1.87 17.11 -5.61
N ARG A 114 2.17 15.95 -6.19
CA ARG A 114 2.41 14.72 -5.43
C ARG A 114 3.57 13.94 -6.01
N VAL A 115 4.41 13.40 -5.13
CA VAL A 115 5.48 12.47 -5.48
C VAL A 115 5.31 11.17 -4.71
N ARG A 116 5.76 10.06 -5.31
CA ARG A 116 5.65 8.72 -4.76
C ARG A 116 6.97 7.97 -4.87
N LEU A 117 7.34 7.31 -3.79
CA LEU A 117 8.53 6.47 -3.72
C LEU A 117 8.15 5.08 -3.22
N ASP A 118 8.63 4.06 -3.94
CA ASP A 118 8.66 2.69 -3.46
C ASP A 118 10.13 2.30 -3.28
N CYS A 119 10.48 1.95 -2.04
CA CYS A 119 11.80 1.47 -1.67
C CYS A 119 11.66 0.00 -1.31
N VAL A 120 12.40 -0.88 -2.00
CA VAL A 120 12.37 -2.32 -1.74
C VAL A 120 13.76 -2.74 -1.31
N MET A 121 13.86 -3.22 -0.08
CA MET A 121 15.02 -3.92 0.46
C MET A 121 14.73 -5.42 0.53
N PHE A 122 15.78 -6.19 0.84
CA PHE A 122 15.68 -7.64 0.98
C PHE A 122 14.57 -8.07 1.95
N GLU A 123 14.38 -7.33 3.05
CA GLU A 123 13.44 -7.71 4.12
C GLU A 123 12.33 -6.70 4.38
N THR A 124 12.43 -5.48 3.85
CA THR A 124 11.46 -4.41 4.05
C THR A 124 11.08 -3.77 2.74
N ALA A 125 9.81 -3.41 2.60
CA ALA A 125 9.37 -2.47 1.58
C ALA A 125 8.82 -1.21 2.28
N HIS A 126 9.24 -0.06 1.81
CA HIS A 126 8.79 1.25 2.27
C HIS A 126 8.09 1.96 1.13
N HIS A 127 6.95 2.56 1.43
CA HIS A 127 6.23 3.44 0.53
C HIS A 127 6.11 4.80 1.17
N LEU A 128 6.46 5.85 0.44
CA LEU A 128 6.29 7.23 0.84
C LEU A 128 5.54 7.97 -0.25
N GLU A 129 4.42 8.59 0.12
CA GLU A 129 3.80 9.65 -0.69
C GLU A 129 4.04 10.99 -0.02
N VAL A 130 4.40 12.01 -0.79
CA VAL A 130 4.46 13.39 -0.32
C VAL A 130 3.56 14.24 -1.19
N ALA A 131 2.68 15.00 -0.56
CA ALA A 131 1.71 15.87 -1.21
C ALA A 131 1.95 17.32 -0.78
N LEU A 132 2.06 18.20 -1.77
CA LEU A 132 1.98 19.65 -1.61
C LEU A 132 0.54 20.06 -1.89
N LEU A 133 -0.09 20.74 -0.94
CA LEU A 133 -1.45 21.26 -1.04
C LEU A 133 -1.44 22.69 -1.62
N GLU A 134 -2.57 23.17 -2.13
CA GLU A 134 -2.66 24.51 -2.74
C GLU A 134 -2.27 25.65 -1.77
N GLU A 135 -2.56 25.46 -0.48
CA GLU A 135 -2.21 26.41 0.58
C GLU A 135 -0.69 26.48 0.85
N GLY A 136 0.08 25.50 0.34
CA GLY A 136 1.52 25.39 0.53
C GLY A 136 1.93 24.45 1.66
N GLU A 137 0.96 23.83 2.34
CA GLU A 137 1.24 22.77 3.31
C GLU A 137 1.79 21.53 2.61
N ILE A 138 2.69 20.84 3.31
CA ILE A 138 3.25 19.58 2.84
C ILE A 138 2.84 18.49 3.82
N TRP A 139 2.34 17.40 3.27
CA TRP A 139 1.92 16.23 4.02
C TRP A 139 2.63 15.01 3.47
N SER A 140 3.06 14.12 4.37
CA SER A 140 3.63 12.83 4.03
C SER A 140 2.69 11.70 4.46
N TRP A 141 2.72 10.61 3.72
CA TRP A 141 2.12 9.35 4.11
C TRP A 141 3.16 8.27 3.94
N GLU A 142 3.41 7.53 5.02
CA GLU A 142 4.41 6.49 5.05
C GLU A 142 3.78 5.15 5.38
N TYR A 143 4.25 4.11 4.70
CA TYR A 143 3.95 2.74 5.05
C TYR A 143 5.18 1.86 4.91
N SER A 144 5.46 1.12 5.96
CA SER A 144 6.55 0.15 6.01
C SER A 144 5.96 -1.23 6.22
N THR A 145 6.46 -2.20 5.47
CA THR A 145 6.09 -3.60 5.60
C THR A 145 7.34 -4.47 5.58
N HIS A 146 7.29 -5.57 6.30
CA HIS A 146 8.32 -6.59 6.18
C HIS A 146 7.95 -7.51 5.01
N ALA A 147 8.86 -7.66 4.05
CA ALA A 147 8.66 -8.48 2.85
C ALA A 147 8.27 -9.92 3.21
N TYR A 148 8.85 -10.48 4.28
CA TYR A 148 8.47 -11.80 4.79
C TYR A 148 7.05 -11.87 5.31
N THR A 149 6.54 -10.79 5.92
CA THR A 149 5.15 -10.74 6.39
C THR A 149 4.19 -10.77 5.20
N GLU A 150 4.47 -10.02 4.13
CA GLU A 150 3.63 -10.07 2.92
C GLU A 150 3.63 -11.46 2.28
N ILE A 151 4.81 -12.07 2.13
CA ILE A 151 4.96 -13.43 1.58
C ILE A 151 4.23 -14.45 2.48
N PHE A 152 4.39 -14.37 3.79
CA PHE A 152 3.75 -15.28 4.73
C PHE A 152 2.23 -15.16 4.71
N VAL A 153 1.70 -13.92 4.70
CA VAL A 153 0.26 -13.67 4.55
C VAL A 153 -0.22 -14.20 3.20
N PHE A 154 0.54 -14.04 2.12
CA PHE A 154 0.20 -14.58 0.80
C PHE A 154 0.09 -16.12 0.82
N PHE A 155 1.04 -16.82 1.44
CA PHE A 155 0.96 -18.28 1.59
C PHE A 155 -0.25 -18.72 2.43
N ILE A 156 -0.56 -18.02 3.52
CA ILE A 156 -1.76 -18.30 4.32
C ILE A 156 -3.03 -18.11 3.47
N LEU A 157 -3.10 -17.03 2.69
CA LEU A 157 -4.27 -16.74 1.86
C LEU A 157 -4.46 -17.78 0.76
N ILE A 158 -3.38 -18.17 0.05
CA ILE A 158 -3.42 -19.22 -0.98
C ILE A 158 -3.87 -20.56 -0.38
N THR A 159 -3.28 -20.96 0.75
CA THR A 159 -3.63 -22.24 1.38
C THR A 159 -5.09 -22.23 1.86
N ALA A 160 -5.53 -21.15 2.50
CA ALA A 160 -6.92 -20.99 2.94
C ALA A 160 -7.91 -20.97 1.76
N PHE A 161 -7.56 -20.32 0.65
CA PHE A 161 -8.34 -20.34 -0.58
C PHE A 161 -8.43 -21.75 -1.18
N GLY A 162 -7.30 -22.44 -1.28
CA GLY A 162 -7.21 -23.80 -1.81
C GLY A 162 -8.09 -24.79 -1.01
N VAL A 163 -8.06 -24.69 0.32
CA VAL A 163 -8.96 -25.49 1.19
C VAL A 163 -10.42 -25.16 0.94
N GLY A 164 -10.77 -23.87 0.85
CA GLY A 164 -12.14 -23.44 0.54
C GLY A 164 -12.66 -23.98 -0.80
N ALA A 165 -11.84 -23.88 -1.84
CA ALA A 165 -12.14 -24.39 -3.19
C ALA A 165 -12.31 -25.91 -3.21
N LEU A 166 -11.44 -26.65 -2.51
CA LEU A 166 -11.53 -28.11 -2.41
C LEU A 166 -12.85 -28.55 -1.75
N ILE A 167 -13.25 -27.89 -0.65
CA ILE A 167 -14.53 -28.20 0.03
C ILE A 167 -15.73 -27.91 -0.89
N LEU A 168 -15.69 -26.85 -1.70
CA LEU A 168 -16.72 -26.57 -2.72
C LEU A 168 -16.83 -27.68 -3.75
N LEU A 169 -15.69 -28.13 -4.29
CA LEU A 169 -15.65 -29.20 -5.29
C LEU A 169 -16.24 -30.51 -4.73
N ILE A 170 -15.89 -30.87 -3.49
CA ILE A 170 -16.48 -32.03 -2.80
C ILE A 170 -17.99 -31.85 -2.62
N GLY A 171 -18.42 -30.69 -2.11
CA GLY A 171 -19.84 -30.38 -1.89
C GLY A 171 -20.67 -30.45 -3.18
N PHE A 172 -20.11 -29.98 -4.30
CA PHE A 172 -20.74 -30.01 -5.62
C PHE A 172 -20.76 -31.43 -6.21
N GLY A 173 -19.65 -32.16 -6.13
CA GLY A 173 -19.56 -33.56 -6.56
C GLY A 173 -20.57 -34.45 -5.84
N MET A 174 -20.71 -34.29 -4.51
CA MET A 174 -21.74 -35.00 -3.73
C MET A 174 -23.16 -34.69 -4.20
N LYS A 175 -23.43 -33.45 -4.62
CA LYS A 175 -24.75 -33.02 -5.11
C LYS A 175 -25.07 -33.64 -6.48
N ILE A 176 -24.10 -33.66 -7.40
CA ILE A 176 -24.23 -34.32 -8.71
C ILE A 176 -24.48 -35.82 -8.52
N TYR A 177 -23.64 -36.47 -7.70
CA TYR A 177 -23.75 -37.90 -7.43
C TYR A 177 -25.13 -38.28 -6.89
N GLN A 178 -25.68 -37.49 -5.97
CA GLN A 178 -27.03 -37.72 -5.46
C GLN A 178 -28.10 -37.60 -6.56
N LYS A 179 -27.99 -36.58 -7.43
CA LYS A 179 -28.93 -36.37 -8.53
C LYS A 179 -28.94 -37.56 -9.50
N VAL A 180 -27.77 -38.07 -9.86
CA VAL A 180 -27.61 -39.25 -10.75
C VAL A 180 -28.14 -40.52 -10.11
N LYS A 181 -28.02 -40.68 -8.79
CA LYS A 181 -28.49 -41.88 -8.09
C LYS A 181 -30.02 -41.93 -7.94
N THR A 182 -30.70 -40.79 -7.91
CA THR A 182 -32.14 -40.70 -7.64
C THR A 182 -33.01 -40.47 -8.87
N GLY A 183 -32.43 -40.15 -10.02
CA GLY A 183 -33.13 -40.02 -11.30
C GLY A 183 -32.84 -41.23 -12.16
#